data_AF-A0A952U023-F1
#
_entry.id   AF-A0A952U023-F1
#
_cell.length_a   1.000
_cell.length_b   1.000
_cell.length_c   1.000
_cell.angle_alpha   90.00
_cell.angle_beta   90.00
_cell.angle_gamma   90.00
#
_symmetry.space_group_name_H-M   'P 1'
#
loop_
_entity.id
_entity.type
_entity.pdbx_description
1 polymer ?
#
loop_
_entity_poly.entity_id
_entity_poly.type
_entity_poly.pdbx_seq_one_letter_code
_entity_poly.pdbx_strand_id
1 'polypeptide(L)'
;MQYKRSKREILNYYRVLILALFLVPTFANGAAFAADAADESKAAAEEAKKAQDEVKKADDQAQKAEDQVRKAEDQAEKAADEAKKDAEDAKKAADKKSSLKGKVFKGLASWYGKKFHGRKTASGVRFDEDKLTCAHRTLPFGTEILVMNPATGKACTVTVTDRGPYHGKRIIDLSKAAAHKLGITGVVQVVCSTGKYIADKVTPDRDEPVKTASARSSPSNLH
;
A
#
# COMPACT_ATOMS: atom_id res chain seq x y z
N MET A 1 27.47 44.41 40.76
CA MET A 1 26.13 44.12 40.23
C MET A 1 26.28 43.74 38.76
N GLN A 2 26.08 42.47 38.39
CA GLN A 2 26.20 42.05 36.99
C GLN A 2 24.94 42.35 36.20
N TYR A 3 25.08 43.19 35.18
CA TYR A 3 24.00 43.61 34.30
C TYR A 3 23.88 42.63 33.12
N LYS A 4 23.03 41.60 33.26
CA LYS A 4 22.73 40.65 32.18
C LYS A 4 21.65 41.24 31.26
N ARG A 5 22.06 41.99 30.23
CA ARG A 5 21.16 42.31 29.10
C ARG A 5 21.03 41.12 28.15
N SER A 6 19.80 40.84 27.74
CA SER A 6 19.46 39.81 26.75
C SER A 6 20.09 40.16 25.39
N LYS A 7 20.51 39.13 24.63
CA LYS A 7 21.07 39.30 23.26
C LYS A 7 20.15 40.12 22.34
N ARG A 8 18.83 40.11 22.57
CA ARG A 8 17.86 40.92 21.81
C ARG A 8 17.94 42.41 22.14
N GLU A 9 18.30 42.78 23.37
CA GLU A 9 18.42 44.18 23.77
C GLU A 9 19.69 44.84 23.25
N ILE A 10 20.79 44.08 23.20
CA ILE A 10 22.05 44.54 22.61
C ILE A 10 21.85 44.80 21.11
N LEU A 11 21.13 43.91 20.41
CA LEU A 11 20.87 44.05 18.98
C LEU A 11 19.97 45.26 18.65
N ASN A 12 19.01 45.60 19.52
CA ASN A 12 18.18 46.80 19.36
C ASN A 12 18.96 48.09 19.66
N TYR A 13 19.91 48.07 20.60
CA TYR A 13 20.75 49.23 20.90
C TYR A 13 21.65 49.62 19.72
N TYR A 14 22.23 48.64 19.01
CA TYR A 14 23.04 48.92 17.80
C TYR A 14 22.20 49.31 16.57
N ARG A 15 20.95 48.83 16.46
CA ARG A 15 20.03 49.27 15.38
C ARG A 15 19.64 50.74 15.50
N VAL A 16 19.39 51.23 16.72
CA VAL A 16 19.08 52.64 16.97
C VAL A 16 20.34 53.51 16.82
N LEU A 17 21.52 53.02 17.24
CA LEU A 17 22.78 53.74 17.11
C LEU A 17 23.22 53.93 15.65
N ILE A 18 23.01 52.91 14.80
CA ILE A 18 23.36 52.97 13.37
C ILE A 18 22.41 53.89 12.59
N LEU A 19 21.14 53.99 12.99
CA LEU A 19 20.19 54.95 12.40
C LEU A 19 20.45 56.41 12.82
N ALA A 20 21.09 56.64 13.97
CA ALA A 20 21.40 57.98 14.47
C ALA A 20 22.66 58.62 13.82
N LEU A 21 23.47 57.86 13.07
CA LEU A 21 24.68 58.36 12.41
C LEU A 21 24.44 58.95 11.00
N PHE A 22 23.18 59.00 10.54
CA PHE A 22 22.81 59.55 9.22
C PHE A 22 22.09 60.91 9.29
N LEU A 23 22.37 61.73 10.32
CA LEU A 23 21.84 63.09 10.40
C LEU A 23 22.98 64.12 10.52
N VAL A 24 23.61 64.44 9.40
CA VAL A 24 24.42 65.65 9.23
C VAL A 24 23.63 66.61 8.34
N PRO A 25 23.17 67.78 8.82
CA PRO A 25 22.56 68.77 7.95
C PRO A 25 23.67 69.61 7.31
N THR A 26 23.92 69.44 6.02
CA THR A 26 24.75 70.39 5.26
C THR A 26 23.94 71.66 4.98
N PHE A 27 24.44 72.77 5.51
CA PHE A 27 23.89 74.13 5.36
C PHE A 27 24.29 74.71 3.99
N ALA A 28 23.29 75.30 3.32
CA ALA A 28 23.31 76.33 2.28
C ALA A 28 24.58 76.55 1.41
N ASN A 29 24.47 76.31 0.09
CA ASN A 29 25.01 77.24 -0.91
C ASN A 29 24.42 77.04 -2.33
N GLY A 30 24.08 78.15 -2.99
CA GLY A 30 24.15 78.31 -4.44
C GLY A 30 23.15 77.56 -5.32
N ALA A 31 22.08 78.25 -5.71
CA ALA A 31 21.23 77.90 -6.83
C ALA A 31 22.02 77.89 -8.16
N ALA A 32 22.62 76.75 -8.54
CA ALA A 32 23.14 76.50 -9.89
C ALA A 32 23.57 75.03 -10.12
N PHE A 33 22.78 74.00 -9.74
CA PHE A 33 23.04 72.60 -10.15
C PHE A 33 21.75 71.75 -10.11
N ALA A 34 20.65 72.28 -10.64
CA ALA A 34 19.32 71.68 -10.47
C ALA A 34 18.89 70.71 -11.59
N ALA A 35 19.72 70.44 -12.60
CA ALA A 35 19.35 69.55 -13.71
C ALA A 35 20.11 68.21 -13.75
N ASP A 36 21.33 68.15 -13.23
CA ASP A 36 22.20 66.94 -13.30
C ASP A 36 22.08 66.05 -12.04
N ALA A 37 21.80 66.64 -10.87
CA ALA A 37 21.62 65.91 -9.61
C ALA A 37 20.27 65.15 -9.50
N ALA A 38 19.32 65.44 -10.39
CA ALA A 38 18.00 64.80 -10.41
C ALA A 38 17.99 63.46 -11.16
N ASP A 39 18.96 63.23 -12.06
CA ASP A 39 19.08 61.99 -12.85
C ASP A 39 19.89 60.95 -12.08
N GLU A 40 21.00 61.34 -11.45
CA GLU A 40 21.80 60.46 -10.58
C GLU A 40 21.02 59.98 -9.34
N SER A 41 20.15 60.83 -8.77
CA SER A 41 19.32 60.44 -7.62
C SER A 41 18.17 59.49 -7.98
N LYS A 42 17.68 59.51 -9.23
CA LYS A 42 16.71 58.52 -9.75
C LYS A 42 17.37 57.20 -10.10
N ALA A 43 18.54 57.24 -10.74
CA ALA A 43 19.34 56.05 -11.03
C ALA A 43 19.74 55.31 -9.74
N ALA A 44 20.20 56.04 -8.71
CA ALA A 44 20.50 55.46 -7.40
C ALA A 44 19.26 54.89 -6.69
N ALA A 45 18.09 55.50 -6.85
CA ALA A 45 16.84 54.98 -6.30
C ALA A 45 16.33 53.73 -7.04
N GLU A 46 16.53 53.64 -8.35
CA GLU A 46 16.19 52.47 -9.16
C GLU A 46 17.13 51.28 -8.87
N GLU A 47 18.43 51.54 -8.71
CA GLU A 47 19.41 50.53 -8.33
C GLU A 47 19.15 50.00 -6.91
N ALA A 48 18.81 50.88 -5.97
CA ALA A 48 18.40 50.48 -4.63
C ALA A 48 17.11 49.64 -4.62
N LYS A 49 16.13 49.96 -5.48
CA LYS A 49 14.89 49.18 -5.63
C LYS A 49 15.16 47.81 -6.25
N LYS A 50 16.02 47.73 -7.27
CA LYS A 50 16.43 46.48 -7.90
C LYS A 50 17.17 45.58 -6.89
N ALA A 51 18.04 46.14 -6.07
CA ALA A 51 18.70 45.41 -4.99
C ALA A 51 17.69 44.91 -3.93
N GLN A 52 16.67 45.70 -3.58
CA GLN A 52 15.60 45.29 -2.67
C GLN A 52 14.72 44.16 -3.25
N ASP A 53 14.40 44.20 -4.54
CA ASP A 53 13.62 43.17 -5.23
C ASP A 53 14.40 41.85 -5.35
N GLU A 54 15.72 41.90 -5.54
CA GLU A 54 16.58 40.71 -5.55
C GLU A 54 16.69 40.07 -4.17
N VAL A 55 16.81 40.86 -3.10
CA VAL A 55 16.81 40.36 -1.71
C VAL A 55 15.47 39.69 -1.38
N LYS A 56 14.34 40.31 -1.74
CA LYS A 56 13.02 39.72 -1.52
C LYS A 56 12.83 38.41 -2.29
N LYS A 57 13.32 38.34 -3.52
CA LYS A 57 13.27 37.12 -4.33
C LYS A 57 14.12 35.99 -3.74
N ALA A 58 15.27 36.32 -3.13
CA ALA A 58 16.09 35.35 -2.43
C ALA A 58 15.40 34.83 -1.15
N ASP A 59 14.73 35.70 -0.39
CA ASP A 59 13.96 35.31 0.80
C ASP A 59 12.78 34.39 0.45
N ASP A 60 12.03 34.70 -0.61
CA ASP A 60 10.93 33.86 -1.11
C ASP A 60 11.43 32.48 -1.60
N GLN A 61 12.62 32.44 -2.21
CA GLN A 61 13.27 31.19 -2.63
C GLN A 61 13.73 30.36 -1.43
N ALA A 62 14.26 30.99 -0.40
CA ALA A 62 14.66 30.32 0.84
C ALA A 62 13.46 29.71 1.56
N GLN A 63 12.37 30.47 1.72
CA GLN A 63 11.12 29.97 2.32
C GLN A 63 10.54 28.78 1.55
N LYS A 64 10.54 28.85 0.21
CA LYS A 64 10.07 27.75 -0.65
C LYS A 64 10.93 26.50 -0.55
N ALA A 65 12.23 26.64 -0.28
CA ALA A 65 13.12 25.51 -0.06
C ALA A 65 12.86 24.86 1.30
N GLU A 66 12.67 25.67 2.36
CA GLU A 66 12.33 25.18 3.70
C GLU A 66 10.99 24.41 3.72
N ASP A 67 9.97 24.92 3.03
CA ASP A 67 8.68 24.23 2.89
C ASP A 67 8.81 22.88 2.16
N GLN A 68 9.70 22.79 1.17
CA GLN A 68 9.97 21.54 0.46
C GLN A 68 10.70 20.53 1.34
N VAL A 69 11.66 20.97 2.15
CA VAL A 69 12.37 20.12 3.11
C VAL A 69 11.40 19.59 4.16
N ARG A 70 10.58 20.46 4.76
CA ARG A 70 9.57 20.06 5.73
C ARG A 70 8.58 19.04 5.17
N LYS A 71 8.12 19.25 3.93
CA LYS A 71 7.22 18.31 3.25
C LYS A 71 7.89 16.96 2.96
N ALA A 72 9.19 16.94 2.68
CA ALA A 72 9.95 15.71 2.48
C ALA A 72 10.15 14.94 3.79
N GLU A 73 10.40 15.65 4.90
CA GLU A 73 10.51 15.06 6.25
C GLU A 73 9.18 14.45 6.71
N ASP A 74 8.06 15.17 6.54
CA ASP A 74 6.71 14.65 6.84
C ASP A 74 6.37 13.39 6.02
N GLN A 75 6.85 13.32 4.77
CA GLN A 75 6.67 12.15 3.91
C GLN A 75 7.54 10.97 4.35
N ALA A 76 8.77 11.23 4.79
CA ALA A 76 9.67 10.21 5.32
C ALA A 76 9.16 9.63 6.65
N GLU A 77 8.62 10.46 7.54
CA GLU A 77 8.02 10.01 8.80
C GLU A 77 6.80 9.12 8.56
N LYS A 78 5.89 9.53 7.65
CA LYS A 78 4.73 8.70 7.26
C LYS A 78 5.15 7.36 6.66
N ALA A 79 6.15 7.34 5.78
CA ALA A 79 6.65 6.10 5.20
C ALA A 79 7.27 5.16 6.26
N ALA A 80 7.95 5.71 7.27
CA ALA A 80 8.52 4.95 8.37
C ALA A 80 7.44 4.35 9.28
N ASP A 81 6.37 5.08 9.57
CA ASP A 81 5.25 4.59 10.38
C ASP A 81 4.43 3.53 9.63
N GLU A 82 4.24 3.66 8.32
CA GLU A 82 3.66 2.62 7.46
C GLU A 82 4.49 1.34 7.49
N ALA A 83 5.82 1.44 7.39
CA ALA A 83 6.71 0.28 7.44
C ALA A 83 6.70 -0.45 8.80
N LYS A 84 6.59 0.29 9.92
CA LYS A 84 6.45 -0.31 11.26
C LYS A 84 5.14 -1.07 11.40
N LYS A 85 4.04 -0.52 10.88
CA LYS A 85 2.73 -1.16 10.90
C LYS A 85 2.72 -2.45 10.07
N ASP A 86 3.33 -2.44 8.89
CA ASP A 86 3.45 -3.63 8.04
C ASP A 86 4.21 -4.77 8.73
N ALA A 87 5.24 -4.45 9.51
CA ALA A 87 6.01 -5.44 10.29
C ALA A 87 5.21 -6.06 11.44
N GLU A 88 4.41 -5.26 12.15
CA GLU A 88 3.52 -5.74 13.21
C GLU A 88 2.40 -6.64 12.63
N ASP A 89 1.78 -6.21 11.53
CA ASP A 89 0.74 -6.98 10.83
C ASP A 89 1.30 -8.30 10.28
N ALA A 90 2.55 -8.33 9.79
CA ALA A 90 3.22 -9.54 9.36
C ALA A 90 3.44 -10.54 10.51
N LYS A 91 3.86 -10.05 11.69
CA LYS A 91 4.02 -10.89 12.90
C LYS A 91 2.69 -11.50 13.33
N LYS A 92 1.63 -10.68 13.39
CA LYS A 92 0.27 -11.13 13.72
C LYS A 92 -0.29 -12.13 12.70
N ALA A 93 0.03 -11.94 11.41
CA ALA A 93 -0.35 -12.88 10.37
C ALA A 93 0.36 -14.24 10.52
N ALA A 94 1.64 -14.25 10.93
CA ALA A 94 2.40 -15.46 11.20
C ALA A 94 1.83 -16.25 12.40
N ASP A 95 1.53 -15.57 13.51
CA ASP A 95 0.89 -16.16 14.68
C ASP A 95 -0.50 -16.71 14.35
N LYS A 96 -1.26 -16.01 13.50
CA LYS A 96 -2.54 -16.52 13.00
C LYS A 96 -2.33 -17.75 12.12
N LYS A 97 -1.30 -17.79 11.28
CA LYS A 97 -0.97 -18.93 10.42
C LYS A 97 -0.67 -20.20 11.22
N SER A 98 0.06 -20.09 12.34
CA SER A 98 0.37 -21.23 13.20
C SER A 98 -0.88 -21.83 13.86
N SER A 99 -1.79 -20.98 14.36
CA SER A 99 -3.07 -21.41 14.96
C SER A 99 -4.08 -21.99 13.95
N LEU A 100 -3.87 -21.77 12.66
CA LEU A 100 -4.72 -22.29 11.58
C LEU A 100 -4.25 -23.65 11.05
N LYS A 101 -3.11 -24.17 11.49
CA LYS A 101 -2.57 -25.43 10.96
C LYS A 101 -3.53 -26.60 11.21
N GLY A 102 -3.87 -27.33 10.15
CA GLY A 102 -4.73 -28.52 10.21
C GLY A 102 -6.24 -28.26 10.30
N LYS A 103 -6.71 -27.02 10.10
CA LYS A 103 -8.15 -26.75 10.05
C LYS A 103 -8.75 -27.24 8.75
N VAL A 104 -9.79 -28.08 8.86
CA VAL A 104 -10.57 -28.58 7.74
C VAL A 104 -11.89 -27.83 7.65
N PHE A 105 -12.28 -27.44 6.44
CA PHE A 105 -13.56 -26.78 6.17
C PHE A 105 -14.12 -27.21 4.82
N LYS A 106 -15.45 -27.15 4.68
CA LYS A 106 -16.19 -27.58 3.49
C LYS A 106 -17.10 -26.47 3.00
N GLY A 107 -17.31 -26.38 1.70
CA GLY A 107 -18.22 -25.39 1.13
C GLY A 107 -18.13 -25.30 -0.39
N LEU A 108 -18.76 -24.28 -0.96
CA LEU A 108 -18.78 -24.09 -2.41
C LEU A 108 -17.50 -23.38 -2.89
N ALA A 109 -16.85 -23.95 -3.88
CA ALA A 109 -15.79 -23.32 -4.65
C ALA A 109 -16.32 -22.82 -5.98
N SER A 110 -15.74 -21.72 -6.46
CA SER A 110 -15.83 -21.34 -7.86
C SER A 110 -14.44 -20.96 -8.38
N TRP A 111 -14.34 -20.41 -9.59
CA TRP A 111 -13.07 -20.00 -10.16
C TRP A 111 -13.16 -18.67 -10.91
N TYR A 112 -12.07 -17.93 -10.94
CA TYR A 112 -12.00 -16.62 -11.58
C TYR A 112 -11.82 -16.73 -13.10
N GLY A 113 -12.67 -16.03 -13.85
CA GLY A 113 -12.53 -15.96 -15.31
C GLY A 113 -11.31 -15.15 -15.77
N LYS A 114 -10.90 -15.36 -17.03
CA LYS A 114 -9.71 -14.76 -17.67
C LYS A 114 -9.60 -13.22 -17.54
N LYS A 115 -10.72 -12.52 -17.39
CA LYS A 115 -10.79 -11.06 -17.23
C LYS A 115 -10.00 -10.49 -16.03
N PHE A 116 -9.67 -11.33 -15.06
CA PHE A 116 -8.91 -10.93 -13.87
C PHE A 116 -7.40 -11.02 -14.05
N HIS A 117 -6.91 -11.70 -15.10
CA HIS A 117 -5.48 -11.88 -15.35
C HIS A 117 -4.74 -10.54 -15.38
N GLY A 118 -3.60 -10.46 -14.69
CA GLY A 118 -2.74 -9.29 -14.61
C GLY A 118 -3.22 -8.18 -13.65
N ARG A 119 -4.41 -8.31 -13.05
CA ARG A 119 -4.91 -7.33 -12.05
C ARG A 119 -4.20 -7.49 -10.71
N LYS A 120 -4.10 -6.40 -9.95
CA LYS A 120 -3.51 -6.43 -8.60
C LYS A 120 -4.49 -7.13 -7.64
N THR A 121 -4.01 -8.14 -6.91
CA THR A 121 -4.76 -8.81 -5.85
C THR A 121 -4.67 -8.04 -4.53
N ALA A 122 -5.48 -8.44 -3.55
CA ALA A 122 -5.42 -7.88 -2.20
C ALA A 122 -4.08 -8.14 -1.47
N SER A 123 -3.29 -9.14 -1.89
CA SER A 123 -1.93 -9.32 -1.37
C SER A 123 -0.89 -8.42 -2.04
N GLY A 124 -1.29 -7.60 -3.03
CA GLY A 124 -0.41 -6.71 -3.79
C GLY A 124 0.28 -7.36 -4.99
N VAL A 125 0.18 -8.68 -5.15
CA VAL A 125 0.75 -9.43 -6.29
C VAL A 125 -0.21 -9.36 -7.48
N ARG A 126 0.28 -9.42 -8.71
CA ARG A 126 -0.60 -9.52 -9.89
C ARG A 126 -1.17 -10.93 -10.01
N PHE A 127 -2.48 -11.03 -10.23
CA PHE A 127 -3.16 -12.30 -10.45
C PHE A 127 -2.68 -12.95 -11.74
N ASP A 128 -2.36 -14.23 -11.63
CA ASP A 128 -1.94 -15.09 -12.72
C ASP A 128 -2.88 -16.28 -12.76
N GLU A 129 -3.48 -16.55 -13.94
CA GLU A 129 -4.49 -17.59 -14.06
C GLU A 129 -3.87 -18.99 -14.10
N ASP A 130 -2.59 -19.07 -14.45
CA ASP A 130 -1.84 -20.31 -14.62
C ASP A 130 -1.15 -20.76 -13.31
N LYS A 131 -1.12 -19.90 -12.30
CA LYS A 131 -0.60 -20.23 -10.97
C LYS A 131 -1.65 -20.89 -10.09
N LEU A 132 -1.23 -21.71 -9.14
CA LEU A 132 -2.11 -22.37 -8.16
C LEU A 132 -2.42 -21.42 -7.00
N THR A 133 -3.33 -20.48 -7.25
CA THR A 133 -3.72 -19.46 -6.27
C THR A 133 -5.22 -19.49 -6.00
N CYS A 134 -5.62 -18.91 -4.87
CA CYS A 134 -7.01 -18.74 -4.52
C CYS A 134 -7.25 -17.42 -3.77
N ALA A 135 -8.54 -17.08 -3.67
CA ALA A 135 -9.03 -16.06 -2.77
C ALA A 135 -9.78 -16.68 -1.59
N HIS A 136 -9.54 -16.11 -0.41
CA HIS A 136 -10.25 -16.48 0.81
C HIS A 136 -10.54 -15.26 1.69
N ARG A 137 -11.68 -15.26 2.39
CA ARG A 137 -12.19 -14.12 3.16
C ARG A 137 -11.28 -13.75 4.33
N THR A 138 -10.84 -14.75 5.10
CA THR A 138 -10.25 -14.52 6.45
C THR A 138 -8.86 -15.12 6.66
N LEU A 139 -8.38 -15.94 5.72
CA LEU A 139 -7.10 -16.64 5.89
C LEU A 139 -5.94 -15.70 5.59
N PRO A 140 -4.82 -15.75 6.33
CA PRO A 140 -3.65 -14.92 6.03
C PRO A 140 -3.17 -15.12 4.59
N PHE A 141 -2.64 -14.06 3.97
CA PHE A 141 -2.01 -14.19 2.66
C PHE A 141 -0.79 -15.11 2.72
N GLY A 142 -0.52 -15.80 1.62
CA GLY A 142 0.51 -16.84 1.54
C GLY A 142 0.17 -18.12 2.29
N THR A 143 -1.05 -18.28 2.81
CA THR A 143 -1.48 -19.57 3.41
C THR A 143 -1.64 -20.60 2.32
N GLU A 144 -1.05 -21.78 2.50
CA GLU A 144 -1.25 -22.93 1.63
C GLU A 144 -2.48 -23.72 2.08
N ILE A 145 -3.36 -24.01 1.13
CA ILE A 145 -4.58 -24.77 1.35
C ILE A 145 -4.57 -25.96 0.41
N LEU A 146 -4.68 -27.16 0.95
CA LEU A 146 -4.98 -28.34 0.15
C LEU A 146 -6.50 -28.37 -0.11
N VAL A 147 -6.87 -28.30 -1.38
CA VAL A 147 -8.27 -28.31 -1.84
C VAL A 147 -8.52 -29.64 -2.53
N MET A 148 -9.62 -30.30 -2.18
CA MET A 148 -10.07 -31.55 -2.79
C MET A 148 -11.48 -31.39 -3.33
N ASN A 149 -11.69 -31.86 -4.56
CA ASN A 149 -13.01 -32.02 -5.15
C ASN A 149 -13.49 -33.47 -4.88
N PRO A 150 -14.45 -33.68 -3.96
CA PRO A 150 -14.95 -35.02 -3.63
C PRO A 150 -15.64 -35.72 -4.81
N ALA A 151 -16.17 -34.97 -5.79
CA ALA A 151 -16.83 -35.55 -6.95
C ALA A 151 -15.84 -36.19 -7.95
N THR A 152 -14.63 -35.63 -8.07
CA THR A 152 -13.59 -36.15 -8.98
C THR A 152 -12.50 -36.93 -8.27
N GLY A 153 -12.43 -36.84 -6.94
CA GLY A 153 -11.35 -37.38 -6.11
C GLY A 153 -10.02 -36.65 -6.28
N LYS A 154 -9.97 -35.56 -7.06
CA LYS A 154 -8.74 -34.81 -7.33
C LYS A 154 -8.47 -33.79 -6.24
N ALA A 155 -7.20 -33.57 -5.93
CA ALA A 155 -6.75 -32.56 -4.98
C ALA A 155 -5.56 -31.74 -5.51
N CYS A 156 -5.46 -30.49 -5.07
CA CYS A 156 -4.29 -29.65 -5.33
C CYS A 156 -4.06 -28.62 -4.21
N THR A 157 -2.80 -28.27 -3.98
CA THR A 157 -2.44 -27.19 -3.06
C THR A 157 -2.49 -25.85 -3.77
N VAL A 158 -3.13 -24.87 -3.14
CA VAL A 158 -3.24 -23.48 -3.62
C VAL A 158 -2.80 -22.49 -2.56
N THR A 159 -2.29 -21.34 -2.99
CA THR A 159 -1.86 -20.26 -2.11
C THR A 159 -2.89 -19.14 -2.05
N VAL A 160 -3.24 -18.67 -0.85
CA VAL A 160 -4.11 -17.52 -0.65
C VAL A 160 -3.39 -16.24 -1.07
N THR A 161 -3.85 -15.60 -2.14
CA THR A 161 -3.27 -14.35 -2.67
C THR A 161 -4.28 -13.22 -2.77
N ASP A 162 -5.56 -13.51 -2.59
CA ASP A 162 -6.61 -12.51 -2.75
C ASP A 162 -7.74 -12.68 -1.72
N ARG A 163 -8.67 -11.73 -1.72
CA ARG A 163 -9.82 -11.68 -0.80
C ARG A 163 -11.14 -11.92 -1.52
N GLY A 164 -12.09 -12.45 -0.77
CA GLY A 164 -13.36 -12.95 -1.26
C GLY A 164 -13.45 -14.47 -1.13
N PRO A 165 -14.46 -15.11 -1.74
CA PRO A 165 -15.64 -14.51 -2.37
C PRO A 165 -16.52 -13.74 -1.38
N TYR A 166 -17.05 -12.58 -1.80
CA TYR A 166 -17.91 -11.73 -0.96
C TYR A 166 -19.41 -12.06 -1.10
N HIS A 167 -19.80 -12.64 -2.23
CA HIS A 167 -21.19 -12.91 -2.58
C HIS A 167 -21.50 -14.41 -2.63
N GLY A 168 -22.68 -14.76 -2.10
CA GLY A 168 -23.20 -16.11 -2.07
C GLY A 168 -22.62 -16.97 -0.93
N LYS A 169 -22.89 -18.27 -1.00
CA LYS A 169 -22.43 -19.27 -0.01
C LYS A 169 -21.07 -19.90 -0.38
N ARG A 170 -20.27 -19.20 -1.20
CA ARG A 170 -18.94 -19.68 -1.62
C ARG A 170 -17.90 -19.39 -0.53
N ILE A 171 -16.98 -20.32 -0.37
CA ILE A 171 -15.91 -20.24 0.63
C ILE A 171 -14.55 -19.93 -0.01
N ILE A 172 -14.37 -20.27 -1.28
CA ILE A 172 -13.09 -20.14 -1.97
C ILE A 172 -13.34 -19.90 -3.46
N ASP A 173 -12.57 -18.98 -4.04
CA ASP A 173 -12.51 -18.80 -5.49
C ASP A 173 -11.10 -19.15 -5.95
N LEU A 174 -11.01 -20.07 -6.91
CA LEU A 174 -9.78 -20.69 -7.39
C LEU A 174 -9.27 -20.01 -8.67
N SER A 175 -7.97 -20.13 -8.94
CA SER A 175 -7.44 -19.84 -10.26
C SER A 175 -7.91 -20.86 -11.30
N LYS A 176 -7.79 -20.52 -12.59
CA LYS A 176 -8.14 -21.39 -13.70
C LYS A 176 -7.30 -22.68 -13.70
N ALA A 177 -6.00 -22.58 -13.45
CA ALA A 177 -5.13 -23.74 -13.34
C ALA A 177 -5.52 -24.68 -12.18
N ALA A 178 -5.89 -24.13 -11.02
CA ALA A 178 -6.34 -24.93 -9.88
C ALA A 178 -7.69 -25.61 -10.18
N ALA A 179 -8.64 -24.87 -10.76
CA ALA A 179 -9.93 -25.42 -11.17
C ALA A 179 -9.78 -26.56 -12.18
N HIS A 180 -8.92 -26.38 -13.18
CA HIS A 180 -8.62 -27.41 -14.18
C HIS A 180 -8.03 -28.68 -13.55
N LYS A 181 -7.06 -28.54 -12.63
CA LYS A 181 -6.48 -29.68 -11.90
C LYS A 181 -7.52 -30.45 -11.07
N LEU A 182 -8.48 -29.74 -10.49
CA LEU A 182 -9.56 -30.32 -9.69
C LEU A 182 -10.75 -30.84 -10.52
N GLY A 183 -10.75 -30.61 -11.84
CA GLY A 183 -11.87 -30.95 -12.73
C GLY A 183 -13.13 -30.12 -12.43
N ILE A 184 -12.96 -28.83 -12.12
CA ILE A 184 -14.03 -27.90 -11.77
C ILE A 184 -14.36 -27.03 -12.99
N THR A 185 -15.60 -27.11 -13.47
CA THR A 185 -16.10 -26.30 -14.60
C THR A 185 -17.06 -25.19 -14.17
N GLY A 186 -17.62 -25.27 -12.96
CA GLY A 186 -18.57 -24.30 -12.42
C GLY A 186 -18.44 -24.13 -10.91
N VAL A 187 -19.57 -23.96 -10.22
CA VAL A 187 -19.62 -23.95 -8.77
C VAL A 187 -19.77 -25.38 -8.26
N VAL A 188 -18.85 -25.85 -7.44
CA VAL A 188 -18.87 -27.21 -6.90
C VAL A 188 -18.59 -27.22 -5.41
N GLN A 189 -18.93 -28.31 -4.74
CA GLN A 189 -18.55 -28.50 -3.35
C GLN A 189 -17.09 -28.97 -3.26
N VAL A 190 -16.33 -28.42 -2.33
CA VAL A 190 -14.94 -28.79 -2.06
C VAL A 190 -14.69 -28.99 -0.57
N VAL A 191 -13.63 -29.72 -0.27
CA VAL A 191 -13.09 -29.87 1.08
C VAL A 191 -11.69 -29.28 1.09
N CYS A 192 -11.41 -28.42 2.06
CA CYS A 192 -10.17 -27.65 2.16
C CYS A 192 -9.48 -27.92 3.51
N SER A 193 -8.15 -27.91 3.52
CA SER A 193 -7.31 -27.99 4.73
C SER A 193 -6.17 -26.98 4.69
N THR A 194 -5.96 -26.22 5.77
CA THR A 194 -4.81 -25.32 5.91
C THR A 194 -3.57 -26.10 6.38
N GLY A 195 -2.77 -26.60 5.44
CA GLY A 195 -1.56 -27.39 5.68
C GLY A 195 -1.31 -28.47 4.63
N LYS A 196 -0.19 -29.19 4.75
CA LYS A 196 0.20 -30.27 3.82
C LYS A 196 -0.65 -31.55 3.90
N TYR A 197 -1.53 -31.65 4.91
CA TYR A 197 -2.23 -32.89 5.21
C TYR A 197 -3.76 -32.68 5.15
N ILE A 198 -4.41 -33.33 4.18
CA ILE A 198 -5.72 -33.96 4.37
C ILE A 198 -5.39 -35.40 4.78
N ALA A 199 -4.83 -35.59 5.98
CA ALA A 199 -4.69 -36.94 6.52
C ALA A 199 -5.74 -37.11 7.62
N ASP A 200 -6.52 -38.18 7.45
CA ASP A 200 -7.33 -38.88 8.44
C ASP A 200 -8.77 -38.41 8.71
N LYS A 201 -9.28 -37.33 8.10
CA LYS A 201 -10.71 -36.93 8.29
C LYS A 201 -11.55 -36.77 7.03
N VAL A 202 -11.01 -37.11 5.87
CA VAL A 202 -11.77 -37.08 4.61
C VAL A 202 -11.37 -38.26 3.75
N THR A 203 -11.56 -39.48 4.26
CA THR A 203 -12.11 -40.48 3.34
C THR A 203 -13.45 -39.90 2.88
N PRO A 204 -13.72 -39.71 1.57
CA PRO A 204 -15.11 -39.77 1.17
C PRO A 204 -15.61 -41.10 1.72
N ASP A 205 -16.71 -41.06 2.46
CA ASP A 205 -17.39 -42.24 2.95
C ASP A 205 -17.44 -43.27 1.81
N ARG A 206 -16.50 -44.21 1.81
CA ARG A 206 -16.31 -45.21 0.75
C ARG A 206 -16.98 -46.52 1.14
N ASP A 207 -17.77 -46.48 2.22
CA ASP A 207 -18.44 -47.64 2.80
C ASP A 207 -19.94 -47.71 2.45
N GLU A 208 -20.47 -46.80 1.63
CA GLU A 208 -21.70 -47.08 0.87
C GLU A 208 -21.29 -47.67 -0.49
N PRO A 209 -21.37 -49.00 -0.69
CA PRO A 209 -21.19 -49.56 -2.01
C PRO A 209 -22.25 -48.94 -2.92
N VAL A 210 -21.81 -48.25 -3.98
CA VAL A 210 -22.68 -47.90 -5.09
C VAL A 210 -23.32 -49.19 -5.55
N LYS A 211 -24.59 -49.42 -5.16
CA LYS A 211 -25.42 -50.47 -5.71
C LYS A 211 -25.53 -50.19 -7.20
N THR A 212 -24.64 -50.79 -7.98
CA THR A 212 -24.80 -50.91 -9.41
C THR A 212 -26.14 -51.58 -9.64
N ALA A 213 -27.08 -50.82 -10.18
CA ALA A 213 -28.40 -51.30 -10.50
C ALA A 213 -28.28 -52.54 -11.40
N SER A 214 -28.91 -53.60 -10.91
CA SER A 214 -29.24 -54.85 -11.58
C SER A 214 -29.54 -54.69 -13.08
N ALA A 215 -28.68 -55.23 -13.93
CA ALA A 215 -29.08 -55.74 -15.24
C ALA A 215 -29.18 -57.26 -15.14
N ARG A 216 -30.38 -57.75 -14.77
CA ARG A 216 -30.79 -59.12 -15.07
C ARG A 216 -31.02 -59.21 -16.56
N SER A 217 -30.28 -60.08 -17.25
CA SER A 217 -30.78 -60.74 -18.45
C SER A 217 -30.42 -62.21 -18.39
N SER A 218 -31.43 -63.02 -18.68
CA SER A 218 -31.65 -64.41 -18.27
C SER A 218 -30.74 -65.44 -18.95
N PRO A 219 -30.57 -66.64 -18.37
CA PRO A 219 -30.07 -67.80 -19.10
C PRO A 219 -31.23 -68.50 -19.81
N SER A 220 -31.09 -68.76 -21.11
CA SER A 220 -31.88 -69.78 -21.81
C SER A 220 -30.97 -70.75 -22.54
N ASN A 221 -31.05 -72.02 -22.12
CA ASN A 221 -30.52 -73.21 -22.79
C ASN A 221 -30.74 -73.19 -24.32
N LEU A 222 -29.79 -73.74 -25.08
CA LEU A 222 -29.99 -74.92 -25.94
C LEU A 222 -28.70 -75.25 -26.73
N HIS A 223 -28.14 -76.44 -26.50
CA HIS A 223 -27.78 -77.52 -27.45
C HIS A 223 -26.68 -78.40 -26.85
#